data_AF-A0A661Y9H0-F1
#
_entry.id   AF-A0A661Y9H0-F1
#
_cell.length_a   1.000
_cell.length_b   1.000
_cell.length_c   1.000
_cell.angle_alpha   90.00
_cell.angle_beta   90.00
_cell.angle_gamma   90.00
#
_symmetry.space_group_name_H-M   'P 1'
#
loop_
_entity.id
_entity.type
_entity.pdbx_description
1 polymer ?
#
loop_
_entity_poly.entity_id
_entity_poly.type
_entity_poly.pdbx_seq_one_letter_code
_entity_poly.pdbx_strand_id
1 'polypeptide(L)'
;MISGVYKGFEDLLQLQIIEKMPCIVAVQAEDSDNLVRNLETDGFTEKESTTLADSISVNIPRNYHMAKYYIHKYEGEYMTVSDAEILEASSVLSKNTGLFAEPAAAAAFAGMLKYRDSGKLPTDSKNIVLLTGSGLKDLKAVKNLLNIPEAIEAELKNLKPFAP
;
A
#
# COMPACT_ATOMS: atom_id res chain seq x y z
N MET A 1 0.82 -11.90 2.35
CA MET A 1 1.93 -11.38 1.53
C MET A 1 3.21 -11.20 2.34
N ILE A 2 3.22 -10.35 3.37
CA ILE A 2 4.47 -9.94 4.05
C ILE A 2 5.32 -11.10 4.59
N SER A 3 4.73 -12.14 5.17
CA SER A 3 5.48 -13.32 5.62
C SER A 3 6.22 -14.03 4.49
N GLY A 4 5.65 -14.04 3.28
CA GLY A 4 6.30 -14.60 2.09
C GLY A 4 7.45 -13.73 1.59
N VAL A 5 7.32 -12.40 1.68
CA VAL A 5 8.40 -11.44 1.35
C VAL A 5 9.59 -11.66 2.30
N TYR A 6 9.34 -11.71 3.61
CA TYR A 6 10.38 -12.01 4.58
C TYR A 6 11.03 -13.37 4.36
N LYS A 7 10.23 -14.43 4.15
CA LYS A 7 10.76 -15.76 3.87
C LYS A 7 11.67 -15.76 2.64
N GLY A 8 11.27 -15.08 1.56
CA GLY A 8 12.07 -14.98 0.35
C GLY A 8 13.41 -14.28 0.58
N PHE A 9 13.42 -13.15 1.28
CA PHE A 9 14.68 -12.46 1.62
C PHE A 9 15.52 -13.24 2.63
N GLU A 10 14.89 -13.96 3.57
CA GLU A 10 15.58 -14.85 4.50
C GLU A 10 16.30 -15.97 3.76
N ASP A 11 15.69 -16.55 2.73
CA ASP A 11 16.34 -17.56 1.88
C ASP A 11 17.53 -16.98 1.12
N LEU A 12 17.37 -15.78 0.54
CA LEU A 12 18.48 -15.10 -0.14
C LEU A 12 19.64 -14.78 0.81
N LEU A 13 19.33 -14.42 2.06
CA LEU A 13 20.32 -14.15 3.10
C LEU A 13 21.05 -15.44 3.52
N GLN A 14 20.32 -16.53 3.74
CA GLN A 14 20.90 -17.84 4.09
C GLN A 14 21.79 -18.39 2.97
N LEU A 15 21.42 -18.13 1.71
CA LEU A 15 22.21 -18.47 0.52
C LEU A 15 23.35 -17.47 0.24
N GLN A 16 23.52 -16.44 1.06
CA GLN A 16 24.56 -15.41 0.90
C GLN A 16 24.48 -14.66 -0.45
N ILE A 17 23.29 -14.59 -1.05
CA ILE A 17 23.02 -13.80 -2.27
C ILE A 17 22.86 -12.32 -1.92
N ILE A 18 22.39 -12.04 -0.71
CA ILE A 18 22.36 -10.70 -0.12
C ILE A 18 23.12 -10.72 1.21
N GLU A 19 23.70 -9.58 1.56
CA GLU A 19 24.50 -9.44 2.79
C GLU A 19 23.64 -9.08 4.01
N LYS A 20 22.44 -8.53 3.80
CA LYS A 20 21.54 -8.08 4.86
C LYS A 20 20.08 -8.16 4.45
N MET A 21 19.21 -8.31 5.45
CA MET A 21 17.76 -8.17 5.27
C MET A 21 17.43 -6.71 4.90
N PRO A 22 16.65 -6.45 3.84
CA PRO A 22 16.13 -5.11 3.59
C PRO A 22 15.18 -4.67 4.72
N CYS A 23 15.11 -3.37 4.97
CA CYS A 23 14.04 -2.82 5.80
C CYS A 23 12.70 -3.07 5.08
N ILE A 24 11.81 -3.81 5.72
CA ILE A 24 10.47 -4.10 5.20
C ILE A 24 9.48 -3.35 6.08
N VAL A 25 8.68 -2.49 5.45
CA VAL A 25 7.65 -1.69 6.12
C VAL A 25 6.28 -2.33 5.86
N ALA A 26 5.60 -2.78 6.91
CA ALA A 26 4.22 -3.24 6.84
C ALA A 26 3.26 -2.04 6.90
N VAL A 27 2.33 -1.94 5.95
CA VAL A 27 1.36 -0.84 5.92
C VAL A 27 -0.05 -1.41 5.98
N GLN A 28 -0.88 -0.90 6.89
CA GLN A 28 -2.30 -1.24 6.97
C GLN A 28 -3.17 0.02 6.92
N ALA A 29 -4.43 -0.13 6.50
CA ALA A 29 -5.42 0.93 6.70
C ALA A 29 -5.72 1.11 8.19
N GLU A 30 -5.90 2.33 8.68
CA GLU A 30 -6.12 2.65 10.10
C GLU A 30 -7.25 1.85 10.75
N ASP A 31 -8.37 1.67 10.03
CA ASP A 31 -9.50 0.89 10.52
C ASP A 31 -9.49 -0.58 10.09
N SER A 32 -8.39 -1.07 9.52
CA SER A 32 -8.12 -2.48 9.23
C SER A 32 -6.70 -2.89 9.64
N ASP A 33 -6.24 -2.42 10.80
CA ASP A 33 -4.86 -2.60 11.29
C ASP A 33 -4.66 -3.75 12.29
N ASN A 34 -5.46 -4.83 12.18
CA ASN A 34 -5.43 -5.96 13.12
C ASN A 34 -4.06 -6.65 13.29
N LEU A 35 -3.14 -6.55 12.32
CA LEU A 35 -1.77 -7.04 12.50
C LEU A 35 -0.98 -6.03 13.35
N VAL A 36 -0.90 -4.76 12.90
CA VAL A 36 -0.13 -3.68 13.54
C VAL A 36 -0.52 -3.50 15.01
N ARG A 37 -1.82 -3.38 15.30
CA ARG A 37 -2.30 -3.15 16.68
C ARG A 37 -1.98 -4.29 17.65
N ASN A 38 -1.73 -5.50 17.14
CA ASN A 38 -1.49 -6.69 17.95
C ASN A 38 0.01 -7.09 17.98
N LEU A 39 0.90 -6.42 17.24
CA LEU A 39 2.32 -6.81 17.15
C LEU A 39 3.01 -6.88 18.53
N GLU A 40 2.66 -5.98 19.44
CA GLU A 40 3.27 -5.86 20.78
C GLU A 40 2.45 -6.52 21.90
N THR A 41 1.38 -7.26 21.58
CA THR A 41 0.52 -7.90 22.59
C THR A 41 0.82 -9.39 22.71
N ASP A 42 0.67 -10.00 23.89
CA ASP A 42 0.90 -11.44 24.06
C ASP A 42 -0.16 -12.33 23.35
N GLY A 43 -1.24 -11.72 22.85
CA GLY A 43 -2.35 -12.40 22.22
C GLY A 43 -2.75 -11.81 20.87
N PHE A 44 -4.02 -12.02 20.52
CA PHE A 44 -4.67 -11.40 19.37
C PHE A 44 -6.06 -10.96 19.80
N THR A 45 -6.31 -9.65 19.75
CA THR A 45 -7.65 -9.08 19.94
C THR A 45 -8.17 -8.63 18.59
N GLU A 46 -9.24 -9.29 18.14
CA GLU A 46 -9.96 -8.90 16.93
C GLU A 46 -10.68 -7.56 17.17
N LYS A 47 -10.53 -6.61 16.23
CA LYS A 47 -11.52 -5.54 16.03
C LYS A 47 -12.01 -5.63 14.58
N GLU A 48 -13.29 -5.38 14.41
CA GLU A 48 -13.93 -5.32 13.08
C GLU A 48 -13.17 -4.35 12.16
N SER A 49 -12.94 -4.80 10.93
CA SER A 49 -12.17 -4.07 9.94
C SER A 49 -13.08 -3.31 9.00
N THR A 50 -12.73 -2.05 8.74
CA THR A 50 -13.45 -1.22 7.78
C THR A 50 -12.44 -0.34 7.05
N THR A 51 -12.46 -0.40 5.72
CA THR A 51 -11.64 0.42 4.84
C THR A 51 -12.21 0.32 3.43
N LEU A 52 -12.07 1.36 2.63
CA LEU A 52 -12.36 1.32 1.19
C LEU A 52 -11.43 0.37 0.44
N ALA A 53 -10.27 0.04 1.01
CA ALA A 53 -9.32 -0.90 0.44
C ALA A 53 -9.73 -2.35 0.73
N ASP A 54 -10.78 -2.82 0.07
CA ASP A 54 -11.45 -4.10 0.31
C ASP A 54 -10.50 -5.30 0.47
N SER A 55 -9.48 -5.40 -0.40
CA SER A 55 -8.51 -6.51 -0.37
C SER A 55 -7.63 -6.58 0.89
N ILE A 56 -7.60 -5.51 1.71
CA ILE A 56 -6.92 -5.48 3.00
C ILE A 56 -7.88 -5.22 4.17
N SER A 57 -9.21 -5.27 3.95
CA SER A 57 -10.23 -5.24 5.00
C SER A 57 -10.34 -6.61 5.66
N VAL A 58 -9.53 -6.89 6.70
CA VAL A 58 -9.34 -8.24 7.24
C VAL A 58 -9.34 -8.22 8.77
N ASN A 59 -10.39 -8.81 9.36
CA ASN A 59 -10.52 -8.97 10.82
C ASN A 59 -9.40 -9.85 11.40
N ILE A 60 -9.20 -11.04 10.83
CA ILE A 60 -8.26 -12.03 11.34
C ILE A 60 -7.24 -12.38 10.25
N PRO A 61 -6.04 -11.79 10.26
CA PRO A 61 -5.00 -12.11 9.29
C PRO A 61 -4.56 -13.58 9.43
N ARG A 62 -4.79 -14.39 8.39
CA ARG A 62 -4.51 -15.84 8.41
C ARG A 62 -3.08 -16.19 8.85
N ASN A 63 -2.10 -15.39 8.43
CA ASN A 63 -0.68 -15.60 8.73
C ASN A 63 -0.18 -14.62 9.82
N TYR A 64 -1.04 -14.19 10.74
CA TYR A 64 -0.69 -13.24 11.81
C TYR A 64 0.58 -13.64 12.58
N HIS A 65 0.63 -14.85 13.14
CA HIS A 65 1.78 -15.30 13.93
C HIS A 65 3.08 -15.34 13.10
N MET A 66 3.02 -15.76 11.84
CA MET A 66 4.18 -15.75 10.95
C MET A 66 4.63 -14.32 10.62
N ALA A 67 3.70 -13.41 10.33
CA ALA A 67 4.01 -12.01 10.07
C ALA A 67 4.66 -11.37 11.31
N LYS A 68 4.06 -11.56 12.49
CA LYS A 68 4.60 -11.09 13.78
C LYS A 68 6.00 -11.65 14.04
N TYR A 69 6.21 -12.95 13.86
CA TYR A 69 7.53 -13.58 14.01
C TYR A 69 8.58 -12.90 13.14
N TYR A 70 8.29 -12.71 11.85
CA TYR A 70 9.26 -12.14 10.91
C TYR A 70 9.53 -10.66 11.14
N ILE A 71 8.49 -9.88 11.44
CA ILE A 71 8.64 -8.46 11.79
C ILE A 71 9.55 -8.33 13.01
N HIS A 72 9.33 -9.11 14.08
CA HIS A 72 10.18 -9.07 15.26
C HIS A 72 11.60 -9.59 15.01
N LYS A 73 11.75 -10.70 14.29
CA LYS A 73 13.06 -11.31 14.00
C LYS A 73 14.00 -10.36 13.24
N TYR A 74 13.45 -9.58 12.32
CA TYR A 74 14.21 -8.74 11.40
C TYR A 74 14.06 -7.24 11.68
N GLU A 75 13.54 -6.88 12.86
CA GLU A 75 13.33 -5.48 13.26
C GLU A 75 12.56 -4.68 12.18
N GLY A 76 11.53 -5.34 11.63
CA GLY A 76 10.66 -4.80 10.61
C GLY A 76 9.90 -3.58 11.11
N GLU A 77 9.71 -2.60 10.23
CA GLU A 77 8.90 -1.44 10.54
C GLU A 77 7.46 -1.65 10.11
N TYR A 78 6.56 -0.87 10.70
CA TYR A 78 5.15 -0.95 10.39
C TYR A 78 4.46 0.38 10.66
N MET A 79 3.38 0.63 9.95
CA MET A 79 2.59 1.85 10.11
C MET A 79 1.16 1.67 9.59
N THR A 80 0.32 2.63 9.93
CA THR A 80 -1.03 2.76 9.39
C THR A 80 -1.15 3.99 8.50
N VAL A 81 -2.08 3.92 7.54
CA VAL A 81 -2.50 5.02 6.67
C VAL A 81 -4.01 5.10 6.64
N SER A 82 -4.54 6.31 6.57
CA SER A 82 -5.98 6.56 6.44
C SER A 82 -6.46 6.23 5.02
N ASP A 83 -7.76 5.98 4.89
CA ASP A 83 -8.42 5.81 3.60
C ASP A 83 -8.22 7.03 2.67
N ALA A 84 -8.17 8.23 3.24
CA ALA A 84 -7.88 9.46 2.49
C ALA A 84 -6.44 9.46 1.93
N GLU A 85 -5.45 9.06 2.73
CA GLU A 85 -4.06 8.91 2.29
C GLU A 85 -3.94 7.84 1.19
N ILE A 86 -4.69 6.73 1.29
CA ILE A 86 -4.72 5.67 0.26
C ILE A 86 -5.24 6.21 -1.08
N LEU A 87 -6.36 6.94 -1.07
CA LEU A 87 -6.94 7.52 -2.29
C LEU A 87 -6.03 8.57 -2.92
N GLU A 88 -5.46 9.45 -2.10
CA GLU A 88 -4.52 10.47 -2.58
C GLU A 88 -3.27 9.81 -3.19
N ALA A 89 -2.71 8.81 -2.52
CA ALA A 89 -1.57 8.05 -3.03
C ALA A 89 -1.88 7.37 -4.37
N SER A 90 -3.07 6.79 -4.54
CA SER A 90 -3.51 6.21 -5.83
C SER A 90 -3.57 7.28 -6.93
N SER A 91 -4.10 8.46 -6.62
CA SER A 91 -4.18 9.60 -7.55
C SER A 91 -2.79 10.10 -7.95
N VAL A 92 -1.91 10.34 -6.97
CA VAL A 92 -0.54 10.79 -7.16
C VAL A 92 0.25 9.79 -7.99
N LEU A 93 0.16 8.49 -7.66
CA LEU A 93 0.85 7.42 -8.39
C LEU A 93 0.41 7.40 -9.87
N SER A 94 -0.89 7.41 -10.12
CA SER A 94 -1.45 7.35 -11.47
C SER A 94 -1.07 8.57 -12.30
N LYS A 95 -1.21 9.77 -11.75
CA LYS A 95 -0.93 11.04 -12.46
C LYS A 95 0.55 11.21 -12.81
N ASN A 96 1.46 10.78 -11.92
CA ASN A 96 2.89 11.03 -12.10
C ASN A 96 3.63 9.90 -12.81
N THR A 97 3.09 8.68 -12.83
CA THR A 97 3.79 7.50 -13.36
C THR A 97 3.01 6.72 -14.42
N GLY A 98 1.71 6.99 -14.57
CA GLY A 98 0.81 6.18 -15.40
C GLY A 98 0.46 4.81 -14.78
N LEU A 99 0.95 4.51 -13.57
CA LEU A 99 0.64 3.26 -12.87
C LEU A 99 -0.67 3.39 -12.11
N PHE A 100 -1.71 2.74 -12.61
CA PHE A 100 -3.02 2.70 -11.98
C PHE A 100 -3.15 1.45 -11.08
N ALA A 101 -3.05 1.65 -9.77
CA ALA A 101 -3.11 0.60 -8.75
C ALA A 101 -4.44 0.64 -7.97
N GLU A 102 -4.94 -0.54 -7.57
CA GLU A 102 -6.13 -0.64 -6.71
C GLU A 102 -5.84 -0.04 -5.32
N PRO A 103 -6.87 0.36 -4.53
CA PRO A 103 -6.63 1.03 -3.25
C PRO A 103 -5.75 0.23 -2.28
N ALA A 104 -5.95 -1.08 -2.18
CA ALA A 104 -5.11 -1.93 -1.32
C ALA A 104 -3.63 -1.93 -1.74
N ALA A 105 -3.35 -1.89 -3.04
CA ALA A 105 -1.99 -1.77 -3.55
C ALA A 105 -1.43 -0.35 -3.33
N ALA A 106 -2.27 0.68 -3.47
CA ALA A 106 -1.90 2.07 -3.21
C ALA A 106 -1.58 2.33 -1.72
N ALA A 107 -2.08 1.53 -0.78
CA ALA A 107 -1.73 1.66 0.64
C ALA A 107 -0.23 1.54 0.89
N ALA A 108 0.48 0.66 0.18
CA ALA A 108 1.94 0.57 0.29
C ALA A 108 2.64 1.86 -0.19
N PHE A 109 2.11 2.51 -1.24
CA PHE A 109 2.64 3.79 -1.72
C PHE A 109 2.30 4.94 -0.77
N ALA A 110 1.09 4.95 -0.20
CA ALA A 110 0.72 5.89 0.87
C ALA A 110 1.68 5.79 2.06
N GLY A 111 2.00 4.55 2.47
CA GLY A 111 3.00 4.30 3.51
C GLY A 111 4.38 4.83 3.12
N MET A 112 4.83 4.63 1.88
CA MET A 112 6.09 5.21 1.38
C MET A 112 6.10 6.75 1.48
N LEU A 113 5.02 7.43 1.08
CA LEU A 113 4.90 8.89 1.18
C LEU A 113 4.99 9.34 2.63
N LYS A 114 4.24 8.71 3.53
CA LYS A 114 4.28 9.00 4.97
C LYS A 114 5.66 8.72 5.59
N TYR A 115 6.29 7.62 5.19
CA TYR A 115 7.63 7.23 5.63
C TYR A 115 8.69 8.24 5.18
N ARG A 116 8.60 8.73 3.93
CA ARG A 116 9.41 9.85 3.42
C ARG A 116 9.19 11.11 4.24
N ASP A 117 7.94 11.50 4.46
CA ASP A 117 7.58 12.76 5.12
C ASP A 117 7.98 12.75 6.60
N SER A 118 8.10 11.57 7.21
CA SER A 118 8.67 11.37 8.55
C SER A 118 10.21 11.42 8.61
N GLY A 119 10.90 11.67 7.49
CA GLY A 119 12.36 11.76 7.42
C GLY A 119 13.09 10.41 7.56
N LYS A 120 12.37 9.29 7.45
CA LYS A 120 12.94 7.95 7.61
C LYS A 120 13.58 7.38 6.34
N LEU A 121 13.36 8.00 5.17
CA LEU A 121 14.06 7.60 3.93
C LEU A 121 15.44 8.26 3.86
N PRO A 122 16.53 7.49 3.91
CA PRO A 122 17.87 8.05 3.69
C PRO A 122 18.00 8.62 2.28
N THR A 123 18.82 9.66 2.14
CA THR A 123 19.24 10.15 0.82
C THR A 123 19.92 9.00 0.05
N ASP A 124 19.60 8.88 -1.24
CA ASP A 124 20.12 7.84 -2.16
C ASP A 124 19.74 6.38 -1.81
N SER A 125 18.74 6.16 -0.95
CA SER A 125 18.24 4.82 -0.69
C SER A 125 17.49 4.25 -1.91
N LYS A 126 17.65 2.93 -2.14
CA LYS A 126 16.87 2.19 -3.14
C LYS A 126 15.61 1.67 -2.48
N ASN A 127 14.46 2.17 -2.91
CA ASN A 127 13.17 1.85 -2.32
C ASN A 127 12.31 1.06 -3.33
N ILE A 128 11.56 0.08 -2.82
CA ILE A 128 10.65 -0.74 -3.63
C ILE A 128 9.27 -0.65 -2.99
N VAL A 129 8.25 -0.32 -3.80
CA VAL A 129 6.84 -0.37 -3.41
C VAL A 129 6.18 -1.53 -4.15
N LEU A 130 5.57 -2.44 -3.40
CA LEU A 130 4.89 -3.60 -3.96
C LEU A 130 3.45 -3.25 -4.30
N LEU A 131 3.18 -3.00 -5.59
CA LEU A 131 1.82 -2.79 -6.10
C LEU A 131 1.17 -4.14 -6.40
N THR A 132 0.35 -4.62 -5.48
CA THR A 132 -0.20 -6.00 -5.50
C THR A 132 -1.36 -6.23 -6.47
N GLY A 133 -1.96 -5.16 -6.99
CA GLY A 133 -3.13 -5.25 -7.85
C GLY A 133 -3.31 -4.04 -8.75
N SER A 134 -3.86 -4.31 -9.94
CA SER A 134 -4.21 -3.31 -10.93
C SER A 134 -5.49 -2.58 -10.52
N GLY A 135 -5.53 -1.26 -10.74
CA GLY A 135 -6.72 -0.45 -10.47
C GLY A 135 -7.94 -0.84 -11.30
N LEU A 136 -7.76 -1.62 -12.37
CA LEU A 136 -8.89 -2.18 -13.14
C LEU A 136 -9.71 -3.22 -12.36
N LYS A 137 -9.20 -3.76 -11.25
CA LYS A 137 -9.92 -4.69 -10.38
C LYS A 137 -11.04 -4.02 -9.60
N ASP A 138 -10.86 -2.76 -9.19
CA ASP A 138 -11.81 -2.02 -8.37
C ASP A 138 -12.01 -0.58 -8.89
N LEU A 139 -12.81 -0.47 -9.94
CA LEU A 139 -13.20 0.81 -10.51
C LEU A 139 -14.18 1.59 -9.61
N LYS A 140 -14.83 0.93 -8.64
CA LYS A 140 -15.83 1.59 -7.78
C LYS A 140 -15.15 2.51 -6.78
N ALA A 141 -14.07 2.06 -6.16
CA ALA A 141 -13.33 2.84 -5.18
C ALA A 141 -12.78 4.17 -5.75
N VAL A 142 -12.43 4.19 -7.04
CA VAL A 142 -11.87 5.37 -7.70
C VAL A 142 -12.90 6.20 -8.45
N LYS A 143 -14.16 5.74 -8.56
CA LYS A 143 -15.20 6.42 -9.35
C LYS A 143 -15.40 7.88 -8.90
N ASN A 144 -15.30 8.13 -7.60
CA ASN A 144 -15.46 9.47 -7.02
C ASN A 144 -14.25 10.39 -7.28
N LEU A 145 -13.10 9.82 -7.68
CA LEU A 145 -11.90 10.56 -8.06
C LEU A 145 -11.88 10.91 -9.56
N LEU A 146 -12.74 10.29 -10.36
CA LEU A 146 -12.79 10.50 -11.80
C LEU A 146 -13.71 11.66 -12.14
N ASN A 147 -13.15 12.69 -12.76
CA ASN A 147 -13.92 13.75 -13.39
C ASN A 147 -14.04 13.47 -14.89
N ILE A 148 -15.07 12.72 -15.27
CA ILE A 148 -15.37 12.45 -16.69
C ILE A 148 -16.10 13.68 -17.24
N PRO A 149 -15.55 14.38 -18.25
CA PRO A 149 -16.20 15.55 -18.81
C PRO A 149 -17.56 15.18 -19.44
N GLU A 150 -18.51 16.12 -19.39
CA GLU A 150 -19.80 15.94 -20.03
C GLU A 150 -19.65 15.74 -21.54
N ALA A 151 -20.57 14.96 -22.12
CA ALA A 151 -20.64 14.77 -23.55
C ALA A 151 -20.93 16.11 -24.24
N ILE A 152 -20.17 16.40 -25.28
CA ILE A 152 -20.39 17.54 -26.18
C ILE A 152 -21.04 17.04 -27.47
N GLU A 153 -21.76 17.93 -28.16
CA GLU A 153 -22.23 17.62 -29.51
C GLU A 153 -21.04 17.39 -30.46
N ALA A 154 -21.22 16.50 -31.43
CA ALA A 154 -20.19 16.02 -32.35
C ALA A 154 -19.81 17.05 -33.44
N GLU A 155 -19.41 18.24 -33.01
CA GLU A 155 -18.95 19.33 -33.88
C GLU A 155 -17.56 19.81 -33.47
N LEU A 156 -16.71 20.10 -34.46
CA LEU A 156 -15.32 20.51 -34.22
C LEU A 156 -15.21 21.76 -33.36
N LYS A 157 -16.17 22.70 -33.49
CA LYS A 157 -16.22 23.95 -32.71
C LYS A 157 -16.40 23.72 -31.20
N ASN A 158 -16.91 22.56 -30.81
CA ASN A 158 -17.15 22.21 -29.42
C ASN A 158 -15.91 21.58 -28.75
N LEU A 159 -14.86 21.25 -29.52
CA LEU A 159 -13.60 20.77 -28.98
C LEU A 159 -12.82 21.93 -28.36
N LYS A 160 -12.48 21.81 -27.08
CA LYS A 160 -11.51 22.70 -26.43
C LYS A 160 -10.09 22.25 -26.79
N PRO A 161 -9.15 23.17 -27.04
CA PRO A 161 -7.74 22.82 -27.17
C PRO A 161 -7.29 22.05 -25.91
N PHE A 162 -6.53 20.97 -26.10
CA PHE A 162 -5.95 20.23 -24.99
C PHE A 162 -4.96 21.14 -24.25
N ALA A 163 -5.32 21.57 -23.05
CA ALA A 163 -4.42 22.31 -22.17
C ALA A 163 -3.63 21.29 -21.33
N PRO A 164 -2.29 21.24 -21.45
CA PRO A 164 -1.44 20.30 -20.70
C PRO A 164 -1.42 20.59 -19.20
#